data_AF-A0A955SM53-F1
#
_entry.id   AF-A0A955SM53-F1
#
_cell.length_a   1.000
_cell.length_b   1.000
_cell.length_c   1.000
_cell.angle_alpha   90.00
_cell.angle_beta   90.00
_cell.angle_gamma   90.00
#
_symmetry.space_group_name_H-M   'P 1'
#
loop_
_entity.id
_entity.type
_entity.pdbx_description
1 polymer ?
#
loop_
_entity_poly.entity_id
_entity_poly.type
_entity_poly.pdbx_seq_one_letter_code
_entity_poly.pdbx_strand_id
1 'polypeptide(L)'
;MKPVQNLWFVPLLLLAAAPVWGQVDLETQRRMIEEFKQEQEAKKANQVDVEVKNEPTKEGDLAVLKQEMADARLEYESNKSNQTRAAVGQATINYVMPLLRLRDYETAIRALENSIKMVGGQDNLSEVLVGVYLDQSDIALANGDYYTANRLIHEAWAEAKASRVEGLPQTVAKRYRDFYWDWAQVLFAKSDWVDATSKASEALAWKIDTGPIDALLAEIYYLRDQYPLASDHLKSAIRELGRSNETLAYLKELLEKESYLERNFRTWETGNLTIRADPNYSLDERDLREAFSKASKEAESTFGIATPRKIRISVYQRGDYIRFCDSPDWNQCAAIGGKIRLRNDASRGRDSDLEVMFSYAYGLWLMDVETHGAAPAWFAQGFAHQLAFPGGPPNGGRNELKKDLDAGRLPSFDQMEAPFRYMRDLRQAAIAMAQSQSGFRFLLEKEGFGVVADLVERMKRGESFEMALSSRTRFDYNSFFEDWKESLNQGFLTEAYVDAPRLRALGRISPLGSYWEQ
;
A
#
# COMPACT_ATOMS: atom_id res chain seq x y z
N MET A 1 15.47 -4.61 -29.18
CA MET A 1 14.56 -4.63 -28.02
C MET A 1 15.16 -3.71 -26.98
N LYS A 2 14.49 -2.61 -26.61
CA LYS A 2 14.95 -1.72 -25.54
C LYS A 2 14.65 -2.40 -24.19
N PRO A 3 15.55 -2.31 -23.18
CA PRO A 3 15.24 -2.83 -21.85
C PRO A 3 14.11 -2.01 -21.25
N VAL A 4 13.03 -2.69 -20.85
CA VAL A 4 11.95 -2.13 -20.04
C VAL A 4 12.57 -1.72 -18.70
N GLN A 5 12.46 -0.45 -18.32
CA GLN A 5 12.99 0.06 -17.06
C GLN A 5 12.10 -0.39 -15.89
N ASN A 6 12.74 -0.65 -14.75
CA ASN A 6 12.20 -1.36 -13.60
C ASN A 6 11.00 -0.66 -12.95
N LEU A 7 9.84 -1.33 -12.98
CA LEU A 7 8.71 -1.01 -12.11
C LEU A 7 8.67 -1.98 -10.94
N TRP A 8 8.69 -1.41 -9.74
CA TRP A 8 8.37 -2.09 -8.51
C TRP A 8 6.86 -2.28 -8.38
N PHE A 9 6.48 -3.32 -7.66
CA PHE A 9 5.08 -3.57 -7.35
C PHE A 9 4.66 -2.66 -6.18
N VAL A 10 4.42 -1.38 -6.49
CA VAL A 10 3.58 -0.53 -5.65
C VAL A 10 2.15 -1.09 -5.81
N PRO A 11 1.39 -1.33 -4.72
CA PRO A 11 -0.05 -1.56 -4.82
C PRO A 11 -0.62 -0.58 -5.82
N LEU A 12 -1.46 -1.05 -6.74
CA LEU A 12 -1.99 -0.30 -7.91
C LEU A 12 -2.61 1.08 -7.57
N LEU A 13 -2.73 1.42 -6.28
CA LEU A 13 -3.70 2.34 -5.73
C LEU A 13 -3.15 3.51 -4.95
N LEU A 14 -1.87 3.51 -4.56
CA LEU A 14 -1.24 4.77 -4.14
C LEU A 14 -0.98 5.71 -5.33
N LEU A 15 -1.11 5.23 -6.58
CA LEU A 15 -0.87 6.00 -7.81
C LEU A 15 -2.15 6.39 -8.57
N ALA A 16 -3.33 5.85 -8.23
CA ALA A 16 -4.56 6.06 -9.02
C ALA A 16 -5.34 7.35 -8.67
N ALA A 17 -4.88 8.12 -7.67
CA ALA A 17 -5.43 9.46 -7.36
C ALA A 17 -4.58 10.62 -7.91
N ALA A 18 -3.55 10.35 -8.72
CA ALA A 18 -2.69 11.37 -9.33
C ALA A 18 -2.49 11.11 -10.84
N PRO A 19 -2.59 12.14 -11.71
CA PRO A 19 -2.43 11.95 -13.15
C PRO A 19 -0.96 11.64 -13.49
N VAL A 20 -0.67 10.43 -13.98
CA VAL A 20 0.52 10.07 -14.78
C VAL A 20 1.84 10.76 -14.35
N TRP A 21 2.52 10.21 -13.35
CA TRP A 21 3.82 10.71 -12.88
C TRP A 21 4.95 9.73 -13.23
N GLY A 22 5.31 9.74 -14.50
CA GLY A 22 6.61 9.25 -14.95
C GLY A 22 7.16 10.30 -15.90
N GLN A 23 8.13 11.10 -15.44
CA GLN A 23 8.76 12.27 -16.11
C GLN A 23 8.37 13.66 -15.57
N VAL A 24 8.30 13.80 -14.25
CA VAL A 24 8.32 15.14 -13.65
C VAL A 24 9.52 15.17 -12.72
N ASP A 25 10.47 16.07 -12.98
CA ASP A 25 11.66 16.22 -12.14
C ASP A 25 11.27 16.56 -10.69
N LEU A 26 12.15 16.28 -9.74
CA LEU A 26 11.92 16.48 -8.29
C LEU A 26 11.52 17.92 -7.93
N GLU A 27 11.97 18.91 -8.70
CA GLU A 27 11.66 20.32 -8.48
C GLU A 27 10.23 20.64 -8.94
N THR A 28 9.80 20.06 -10.06
CA THR A 28 8.43 20.17 -10.55
C THR A 28 7.44 19.37 -9.69
N GLN A 29 7.83 18.20 -9.15
CA GLN A 29 7.06 17.47 -8.13
C GLN A 29 6.89 18.29 -6.85
N ARG A 30 7.98 18.89 -6.34
CA ARG A 30 7.92 19.78 -5.17
C ARG A 30 7.02 20.99 -5.44
N ARG A 31 7.15 21.61 -6.62
CA ARG A 31 6.32 22.75 -7.01
C ARG A 31 4.85 22.36 -7.07
N MET A 32 4.50 21.21 -7.61
CA MET A 32 3.11 20.76 -7.70
C MET A 32 2.52 20.31 -6.36
N ILE A 33 3.32 19.69 -5.47
CA ILE A 33 2.90 19.41 -4.08
C ILE A 33 2.67 20.73 -3.34
N GLU A 34 3.54 21.71 -3.54
CA GLU A 34 3.42 23.01 -2.91
C GLU A 34 2.26 23.82 -3.50
N GLU A 35 2.03 23.77 -4.82
CA GLU A 35 0.87 24.33 -5.51
C GLU A 35 -0.41 23.66 -5.04
N PHE A 36 -0.43 22.33 -4.86
CA PHE A 36 -1.59 21.62 -4.33
C PHE A 36 -1.84 21.95 -2.86
N LYS A 37 -0.80 22.04 -2.02
CA LYS A 37 -0.92 22.50 -0.63
C LYS A 37 -1.42 23.93 -0.58
N GLN A 38 -0.87 24.82 -1.41
CA GLN A 38 -1.33 26.20 -1.56
C GLN A 38 -2.74 26.26 -2.11
N GLU A 39 -3.18 25.35 -2.98
CA GLU A 39 -4.55 25.28 -3.49
C GLU A 39 -5.51 24.75 -2.42
N GLN A 40 -5.09 23.80 -1.58
CA GLN A 40 -5.87 23.31 -0.44
C GLN A 40 -5.92 24.32 0.71
N GLU A 41 -4.82 25.01 0.97
CA GLU A 41 -4.75 26.14 1.90
C GLU A 41 -5.50 27.35 1.36
N ALA A 42 -5.47 27.61 0.05
CA ALA A 42 -6.32 28.61 -0.60
C ALA A 42 -7.78 28.18 -0.66
N LYS A 43 -8.12 26.88 -0.74
CA LYS A 43 -9.50 26.38 -0.59
C LYS A 43 -9.98 26.47 0.86
N LYS A 44 -9.10 26.25 1.84
CA LYS A 44 -9.37 26.50 3.27
C LYS A 44 -9.43 27.99 3.61
N ALA A 45 -8.62 28.82 2.96
CA ALA A 45 -8.57 30.27 3.16
C ALA A 45 -9.63 31.02 2.33
N ASN A 46 -10.06 30.48 1.19
CA ASN A 46 -11.26 30.91 0.45
C ASN A 46 -12.54 30.21 0.96
N GLN A 47 -12.40 29.27 1.90
CA GLN A 47 -13.48 28.89 2.84
C GLN A 47 -13.61 29.89 4.00
N VAL A 48 -13.03 31.09 3.86
CA VAL A 48 -13.33 32.25 4.71
C VAL A 48 -14.42 33.08 4.04
N ASP A 49 -15.52 33.24 4.79
CA ASP A 49 -16.47 34.32 4.72
C ASP A 49 -16.84 34.78 3.30
N VAL A 50 -17.77 34.06 2.69
CA VAL A 50 -18.81 34.78 1.96
C VAL A 50 -19.37 35.77 2.97
N GLU A 51 -19.04 37.05 2.79
CA GLU A 51 -19.63 38.16 3.54
C GLU A 51 -21.12 38.21 3.18
N VAL A 52 -21.89 37.25 3.68
CA VAL A 52 -23.35 37.31 3.70
C VAL A 52 -23.68 38.33 4.75
N LYS A 53 -23.80 39.58 4.31
CA LYS A 53 -24.26 40.68 5.15
C LYS A 53 -25.62 40.30 5.73
N ASN A 54 -25.61 40.09 7.04
CA ASN A 54 -26.71 39.70 7.92
C ASN A 54 -27.00 38.18 7.94
N GLU A 55 -26.15 37.41 8.61
CA GLU A 55 -26.49 36.02 8.95
C GLU A 55 -26.49 35.76 10.47
N PRO A 56 -27.46 34.97 10.95
CA PRO A 56 -27.55 34.42 12.30
C PRO A 56 -26.26 33.76 12.80
N THR A 57 -25.47 34.45 13.63
CA THR A 57 -24.30 33.85 14.30
C THR A 57 -24.52 33.63 15.80
N LYS A 58 -25.71 33.95 16.34
CA LYS A 58 -26.04 33.81 17.77
C LYS A 58 -27.21 32.84 17.97
N GLU A 59 -27.23 32.11 19.08
CA GLU A 59 -28.34 31.20 19.46
C GLU A 59 -29.73 31.86 19.41
N GLY A 60 -29.81 33.17 19.67
CA GLY A 60 -31.05 33.95 19.58
C GLY A 60 -31.64 34.00 18.16
N ASP A 61 -30.80 33.95 17.13
CA ASP A 61 -31.23 34.02 15.74
C ASP A 61 -31.75 32.65 15.26
N LEU A 62 -31.24 31.55 15.81
CA LEU A 62 -31.72 30.20 15.52
C LEU A 62 -33.15 29.97 16.05
N ALA A 63 -33.48 30.56 17.21
CA ALA A 63 -34.84 30.53 17.75
C ALA A 63 -35.84 31.28 16.86
N VAL A 64 -35.43 32.42 16.29
CA VAL A 64 -36.24 33.19 15.33
C VAL A 64 -36.47 32.37 14.06
N LEU A 65 -35.41 31.84 13.45
CA LEU A 65 -35.54 30.99 12.25
C LEU A 65 -36.39 29.74 12.48
N LYS A 66 -36.28 29.13 13.67
CA LYS A 66 -37.12 27.99 14.06
C LYS A 66 -38.60 28.38 14.12
N GLN A 67 -38.88 29.56 14.68
CA GLN A 67 -40.23 30.11 14.75
C GLN A 67 -40.78 30.43 13.36
N GLU A 68 -39.99 31.09 12.50
CA GLU A 68 -40.36 31.38 11.11
C GLU A 68 -40.68 30.10 10.32
N MET A 69 -39.87 29.05 10.49
CA MET A 69 -40.16 27.73 9.92
C MET A 69 -41.47 27.15 10.46
N ALA A 70 -41.74 27.27 11.76
CA ALA A 70 -42.98 26.78 12.36
C ALA A 70 -44.22 27.57 11.86
N ASP A 71 -44.10 28.88 11.73
CA ASP A 71 -45.16 29.76 11.22
C ASP A 71 -45.48 29.44 9.75
N ALA A 72 -44.46 29.26 8.91
CA ALA A 72 -44.63 28.86 7.51
C ALA A 72 -45.35 27.50 7.39
N ARG A 73 -45.06 26.56 8.30
CA ARG A 73 -45.75 25.26 8.37
C ARG A 73 -47.23 25.43 8.72
N LEU A 74 -47.56 26.19 9.76
CA LEU A 74 -48.95 26.48 10.15
C LEU A 74 -49.74 27.15 9.01
N GLU A 75 -49.10 28.07 8.27
CA GLU A 75 -49.70 28.71 7.10
C GLU A 75 -50.00 27.69 6.00
N TYR A 76 -49.06 26.78 5.70
CA TYR A 76 -49.29 25.72 4.72
C TYR A 76 -50.40 24.75 5.12
N GLU A 77 -50.54 24.39 6.40
CA GLU A 77 -51.66 23.56 6.87
C GLU A 77 -53.00 24.25 6.67
N SER A 78 -53.03 25.58 6.86
CA SER A 78 -54.21 26.42 6.67
C SER A 78 -54.55 26.64 5.20
N ASN A 79 -53.53 26.72 4.34
CA ASN A 79 -53.67 26.94 2.90
C ASN A 79 -52.63 26.12 2.11
N LYS A 80 -53.04 24.98 1.55
CA LYS A 80 -52.17 24.03 0.82
C LYS A 80 -51.88 24.45 -0.63
N SER A 81 -51.42 25.69 -0.81
CA SER A 81 -51.04 26.25 -2.11
C SER A 81 -49.59 25.93 -2.49
N ASN A 82 -49.21 26.10 -3.76
CA ASN A 82 -47.82 25.98 -4.19
C ASN A 82 -46.92 27.07 -3.58
N GLN A 83 -47.47 28.26 -3.31
CA GLN A 83 -46.72 29.38 -2.73
C GLN A 83 -46.35 29.11 -1.26
N THR A 84 -47.33 28.70 -0.45
CA THR A 84 -47.10 28.32 0.95
C THR A 84 -46.22 27.09 1.05
N ARG A 85 -46.31 26.16 0.08
CA ARG A 85 -45.36 25.05 -0.05
C ARG A 85 -43.92 25.53 -0.23
N ALA A 86 -43.69 26.45 -1.17
CA ALA A 86 -42.38 27.05 -1.42
C ALA A 86 -41.85 27.82 -0.18
N ALA A 87 -42.74 28.51 0.54
CA ALA A 87 -42.40 29.23 1.76
C ALA A 87 -41.90 28.27 2.87
N VAL A 88 -42.58 27.14 3.08
CA VAL A 88 -42.10 26.09 4.01
C VAL A 88 -40.73 25.58 3.61
N GLY A 89 -40.52 25.32 2.32
CA GLY A 89 -39.22 24.90 1.79
C GLY A 89 -38.11 25.89 2.13
N GLN A 90 -38.30 27.16 1.76
CA GLN A 90 -37.29 28.20 1.98
C GLN A 90 -37.03 28.45 3.47
N ALA A 91 -38.07 28.54 4.30
CA ALA A 91 -37.92 28.75 5.75
C ALA A 91 -37.19 27.59 6.42
N THR A 92 -37.44 26.35 5.98
CA THR A 92 -36.72 25.17 6.47
C THR A 92 -35.23 25.24 6.11
N ILE A 93 -34.91 25.59 4.86
CA ILE A 93 -33.50 25.73 4.42
C ILE A 93 -32.80 26.84 5.23
N ASN A 94 -33.44 27.99 5.41
CA ASN A 94 -32.89 29.10 6.20
C ASN A 94 -32.59 28.67 7.64
N TYR A 95 -33.45 27.85 8.25
CA TYR A 95 -33.23 27.30 9.59
C TYR A 95 -32.11 26.24 9.63
N VAL A 96 -32.03 25.39 8.61
CA VAL A 96 -31.08 24.27 8.53
C VAL A 96 -29.64 24.75 8.31
N MET A 97 -29.42 25.75 7.46
CA MET A 97 -28.05 26.17 7.08
C MET A 97 -27.18 26.56 8.30
N PRO A 98 -27.65 27.34 9.28
CA PRO A 98 -26.90 27.60 10.52
C PRO A 98 -26.64 26.34 11.36
N LEU A 99 -27.59 25.39 11.41
CA LEU A 99 -27.40 24.13 12.14
C LEU A 99 -26.24 23.31 11.57
N LEU A 100 -26.09 23.27 10.23
CA LEU A 100 -24.98 22.58 9.57
C LEU A 100 -23.63 23.20 9.96
N ARG A 101 -23.55 24.54 10.05
CA ARG A 101 -22.34 25.24 10.52
C ARG A 101 -22.02 24.92 11.97
N LEU A 102 -23.05 24.79 12.80
CA LEU A 102 -22.93 24.37 14.20
C LEU A 102 -22.73 22.84 14.35
N ARG A 103 -22.74 22.09 13.24
CA ARG A 103 -22.66 20.62 13.19
C ARG A 103 -23.81 19.92 13.95
N ASP A 104 -24.94 20.60 14.16
CA ASP A 104 -26.17 20.00 14.70
C ASP A 104 -26.99 19.35 13.57
N TYR A 105 -26.39 18.32 13.00
CA TYR A 105 -26.95 17.61 11.87
C TYR A 105 -28.21 16.80 12.22
N GLU A 106 -28.33 16.29 13.45
CA GLU A 106 -29.51 15.53 13.87
C GLU A 106 -30.76 16.43 13.90
N THR A 107 -30.61 17.66 14.39
CA THR A 107 -31.70 18.65 14.34
C THR A 107 -31.98 19.09 12.90
N ALA A 108 -30.95 19.27 12.08
CA ALA A 108 -31.10 19.62 10.66
C ALA A 108 -31.89 18.54 9.88
N ILE A 109 -31.49 17.27 10.00
CA ILE A 109 -32.15 16.13 9.36
C ILE A 109 -33.61 16.06 9.78
N ARG A 110 -33.90 16.10 11.09
CA ARG A 110 -35.28 16.08 11.60
C ARG A 110 -36.11 17.25 11.07
N ALA A 111 -35.53 18.44 10.93
CA ALA A 111 -36.23 19.59 10.39
C ALA A 111 -36.59 19.35 8.91
N LEU A 112 -35.65 18.86 8.10
CA LEU A 112 -35.84 18.56 6.69
C LEU A 112 -36.86 17.45 6.47
N GLU A 113 -36.71 16.29 7.13
CA GLU A 113 -37.62 15.14 7.01
C GLU A 113 -39.07 15.53 7.33
N ASN A 114 -39.28 16.30 8.40
CA ASN A 114 -40.60 16.79 8.78
C ASN A 114 -41.20 17.71 7.71
N SER A 115 -40.41 18.64 7.15
CA SER A 115 -40.88 19.52 6.09
C SER A 115 -41.18 18.74 4.80
N ILE A 116 -40.31 17.81 4.39
CA ILE A 116 -40.49 16.95 3.20
C ILE A 116 -41.79 16.14 3.32
N LYS A 117 -41.99 15.47 4.46
CA LYS A 117 -43.20 14.68 4.74
C LYS A 117 -44.46 15.53 4.70
N MET A 118 -44.39 16.74 5.23
CA MET A 118 -45.52 17.67 5.31
C MET A 118 -45.93 18.22 3.95
N VAL A 119 -44.96 18.63 3.12
CA VAL A 119 -45.25 19.24 1.81
C VAL A 119 -45.49 18.24 0.69
N GLY A 120 -45.23 16.95 0.93
CA GLY A 120 -45.40 15.87 -0.05
C GLY A 120 -44.23 15.77 -1.03
N GLY A 121 -43.01 16.05 -0.55
CA GLY A 121 -41.80 16.12 -1.38
C GLY A 121 -41.57 17.51 -1.97
N GLN A 122 -40.33 17.99 -1.85
CA GLN A 122 -39.86 19.21 -2.50
C GLN A 122 -38.41 19.02 -2.91
N ASP A 123 -38.14 19.18 -4.21
CA ASP A 123 -36.86 18.87 -4.84
C ASP A 123 -35.67 19.57 -4.14
N ASN A 124 -35.83 20.85 -3.78
CA ASN A 124 -34.80 21.61 -3.06
C ASN A 124 -34.57 21.11 -1.62
N LEU A 125 -35.62 20.64 -0.92
CA LEU A 125 -35.46 20.07 0.43
C LEU A 125 -34.77 18.71 0.39
N SER A 126 -35.12 17.87 -0.58
CA SER A 126 -34.48 16.57 -0.78
C SER A 126 -33.01 16.73 -1.16
N GLU A 127 -32.68 17.70 -2.02
CA GLU A 127 -31.29 18.02 -2.37
C GLU A 127 -30.47 18.44 -1.15
N VAL A 128 -31.00 19.34 -0.31
CA VAL A 128 -30.34 19.74 0.94
C VAL A 128 -30.20 18.55 1.89
N LEU A 129 -31.24 17.74 2.08
CA LEU A 129 -31.17 16.56 2.95
C LEU A 129 -30.11 15.55 2.50
N VAL A 130 -30.04 15.28 1.20
CA VAL A 130 -28.98 14.45 0.62
C VAL A 130 -27.60 15.03 0.93
N GLY A 131 -27.40 16.34 0.73
CA GLY A 131 -26.14 17.02 1.09
C GLY A 131 -25.76 16.83 2.56
N VAL A 132 -26.73 16.99 3.47
CA VAL A 132 -26.52 16.80 4.92
C VAL A 132 -26.08 15.37 5.26
N TYR A 133 -26.72 14.36 4.68
CA TYR A 133 -26.32 12.97 4.90
C TYR A 133 -24.91 12.69 4.37
N LEU A 134 -24.54 13.24 3.20
CA LEU A 134 -23.21 13.07 2.63
C LEU A 134 -22.14 13.76 3.50
N ASP A 135 -22.37 15.00 3.95
CA ASP A 135 -21.45 15.72 4.83
C ASP A 135 -21.22 14.98 6.16
N GLN A 136 -22.29 14.45 6.78
CA GLN A 136 -22.15 13.62 7.97
C GLN A 136 -21.39 12.32 7.69
N SER A 137 -21.61 11.71 6.51
CA SER A 137 -20.92 10.48 6.13
C SER A 137 -19.42 10.70 6.00
N ASP A 138 -19.01 11.87 5.50
CA ASP A 138 -17.62 12.26 5.34
C ASP A 138 -16.95 12.48 6.71
N ILE A 139 -17.68 13.06 7.67
CA ILE A 139 -17.21 13.18 9.05
C ILE A 139 -17.06 11.81 9.71
N ALA A 140 -18.02 10.90 9.51
CA ALA A 140 -17.94 9.54 10.03
C ALA A 140 -16.74 8.79 9.42
N LEU A 141 -16.51 8.93 8.12
CA LEU A 141 -15.34 8.39 7.42
C LEU A 141 -14.02 8.94 7.98
N ALA A 142 -13.92 10.25 8.17
CA ALA A 142 -12.73 10.89 8.74
C ALA A 142 -12.39 10.37 10.15
N ASN A 143 -13.41 9.94 10.89
CA ASN A 143 -13.26 9.30 12.21
C ASN A 143 -13.05 7.78 12.14
N GLY A 144 -13.02 7.19 10.94
CA GLY A 144 -12.88 5.75 10.73
C GLY A 144 -14.15 4.93 11.00
N ASP A 145 -15.32 5.58 11.13
CA ASP A 145 -16.62 4.92 11.34
C ASP A 145 -17.31 4.62 10.00
N TYR A 146 -16.82 3.58 9.32
CA TYR A 146 -17.33 3.14 8.02
C TYR A 146 -18.79 2.65 8.09
N TYR A 147 -19.26 2.16 9.23
CA TYR A 147 -20.63 1.66 9.35
C TYR A 147 -21.64 2.81 9.41
N THR A 148 -21.35 3.84 10.21
CA THR A 148 -22.18 5.05 10.25
C THR A 148 -22.16 5.77 8.89
N ALA A 149 -20.99 5.89 8.26
CA ALA A 149 -20.88 6.45 6.92
C ALA A 149 -21.72 5.69 5.88
N ASN A 150 -21.64 4.35 5.87
CA ASN A 150 -22.43 3.53 4.95
C ASN A 150 -23.94 3.72 5.16
N ARG A 151 -24.40 3.78 6.43
CA ARG A 151 -25.82 4.02 6.75
C ARG A 151 -26.28 5.38 6.19
N LEU A 152 -25.51 6.44 6.43
CA LEU A 152 -25.83 7.79 5.98
C LEU A 152 -25.86 7.91 4.46
N ILE A 153 -24.89 7.31 3.76
CA ILE A 153 -24.90 7.28 2.29
C ILE A 153 -26.10 6.47 1.76
N HIS A 154 -26.51 5.41 2.46
CA HIS A 154 -27.71 4.66 2.11
C HIS A 154 -28.99 5.51 2.26
N GLU A 155 -29.09 6.30 3.32
CA GLU A 155 -30.18 7.26 3.54
C GLU A 155 -30.19 8.35 2.44
N ALA A 156 -29.03 8.90 2.12
CA ALA A 156 -28.86 9.84 1.00
C ALA A 156 -29.33 9.24 -0.33
N TRP A 157 -29.02 7.96 -0.59
CA TRP A 157 -29.43 7.28 -1.82
C TRP A 157 -30.93 7.03 -1.88
N ALA A 158 -31.54 6.62 -0.76
CA ALA A 158 -32.98 6.43 -0.67
C ALA A 158 -33.73 7.74 -0.95
N GLU A 159 -33.28 8.85 -0.35
CA GLU A 159 -33.85 10.18 -0.56
C GLU A 159 -33.63 10.68 -2.00
N ALA A 160 -32.43 10.54 -2.54
CA ALA A 160 -32.13 10.93 -3.92
C ALA A 160 -33.00 10.18 -4.93
N LYS A 161 -33.28 8.89 -4.70
CA LYS A 161 -34.19 8.10 -5.56
C LYS A 161 -35.64 8.50 -5.45
N ALA A 162 -36.08 8.96 -4.28
CA ALA A 162 -37.45 9.44 -4.06
C ALA A 162 -37.65 10.85 -4.64
N SER A 163 -36.59 11.63 -4.75
CA SER A 163 -36.55 12.99 -5.31
C SER A 163 -36.79 13.01 -6.84
N ARG A 164 -37.28 14.16 -7.36
CA ARG A 164 -37.40 14.42 -8.80
C ARG A 164 -36.26 15.26 -9.36
N VAL A 165 -35.28 15.62 -8.52
CA VAL A 165 -34.08 16.37 -8.93
C VAL A 165 -33.28 15.55 -9.94
N GLU A 166 -33.20 16.06 -11.17
CA GLU A 166 -32.42 15.44 -12.24
C GLU A 166 -30.93 15.42 -11.86
N GLY A 167 -30.26 14.28 -12.04
CA GLY A 167 -28.82 14.14 -11.74
C GLY A 167 -28.47 13.85 -10.28
N LEU A 168 -29.39 14.08 -9.33
CA LEU A 168 -29.13 13.83 -7.90
C LEU A 168 -28.85 12.35 -7.62
N PRO A 169 -29.62 11.37 -8.14
CA PRO A 169 -29.25 9.95 -8.01
C PRO A 169 -27.85 9.65 -8.56
N GLN A 170 -27.49 10.17 -9.73
CA GLN A 170 -26.18 9.92 -10.34
C GLN A 170 -25.04 10.45 -9.46
N THR A 171 -25.24 11.62 -8.84
CA THR A 171 -24.28 12.22 -7.91
C THR A 171 -24.09 11.33 -6.68
N VAL A 172 -25.18 10.89 -6.05
CA VAL A 172 -25.11 10.00 -4.88
C VAL A 172 -24.55 8.63 -5.25
N ALA A 173 -24.91 8.08 -6.41
CA ALA A 173 -24.37 6.81 -6.89
C ALA A 173 -22.84 6.86 -7.05
N LYS A 174 -22.30 7.96 -7.59
CA LYS A 174 -20.85 8.18 -7.65
C LYS A 174 -20.25 8.21 -6.24
N ARG A 175 -20.88 8.93 -5.30
CA ARG A 175 -20.39 8.99 -3.92
C ARG A 175 -20.43 7.63 -3.21
N TYR A 176 -21.46 6.84 -3.45
CA TYR A 176 -21.59 5.47 -2.93
C TYR A 176 -20.48 4.55 -3.47
N ARG A 177 -20.20 4.65 -4.78
CA ARG A 177 -19.08 3.95 -5.40
C ARG A 177 -17.76 4.34 -4.75
N ASP A 178 -17.49 5.65 -4.63
CA ASP A 178 -16.24 6.18 -4.05
C ASP A 178 -16.06 5.70 -2.59
N PHE A 179 -17.13 5.72 -1.79
CA PHE A 179 -17.12 5.22 -0.40
C PHE A 179 -16.67 3.76 -0.30
N TYR A 180 -17.30 2.87 -1.07
CA TYR A 180 -16.94 1.45 -1.03
C TYR A 180 -15.55 1.18 -1.59
N TRP A 181 -15.15 1.97 -2.57
CA TRP A 181 -13.81 1.93 -3.14
C TRP A 181 -12.74 2.27 -2.11
N ASP A 182 -12.90 3.39 -1.39
CA ASP A 182 -11.97 3.81 -0.34
C ASP A 182 -11.92 2.78 0.80
N TRP A 183 -13.08 2.24 1.19
CA TRP A 183 -13.15 1.19 2.20
C TRP A 183 -12.41 -0.08 1.75
N ALA A 184 -12.59 -0.50 0.50
CA ALA A 184 -11.89 -1.65 -0.07
C ALA A 184 -10.36 -1.48 -0.06
N GLN A 185 -9.87 -0.29 -0.38
CA GLN A 185 -8.43 0.02 -0.33
C GLN A 185 -7.87 -0.07 1.08
N VAL A 186 -8.58 0.46 2.07
CA VAL A 186 -8.15 0.40 3.47
C VAL A 186 -8.11 -1.04 3.97
N LEU A 187 -9.12 -1.86 3.62
CA LEU A 187 -9.13 -3.30 3.94
C LEU A 187 -8.00 -4.04 3.22
N PHE A 188 -7.74 -3.70 1.96
CA PHE A 188 -6.63 -4.26 1.19
C PHE A 188 -5.27 -3.97 1.82
N ALA A 189 -5.03 -2.73 2.25
CA ALA A 189 -3.81 -2.32 2.95
C ALA A 189 -3.63 -3.06 4.29
N LYS A 190 -4.72 -3.35 4.99
CA LYS A 190 -4.75 -4.21 6.19
C LYS A 190 -4.65 -5.70 5.87
N SER A 191 -4.54 -6.07 4.60
CA SER A 191 -4.55 -7.44 4.10
C SER A 191 -5.80 -8.25 4.46
N ASP A 192 -6.92 -7.57 4.74
CA ASP A 192 -8.23 -8.18 4.83
C ASP A 192 -8.84 -8.35 3.44
N TRP A 193 -8.29 -9.32 2.71
CA TRP A 193 -8.61 -9.52 1.31
C TRP A 193 -10.06 -9.99 1.08
N VAL A 194 -10.68 -10.64 2.06
CA VAL A 194 -12.06 -11.12 1.92
C VAL A 194 -13.02 -9.94 1.93
N ASP A 195 -12.93 -9.08 2.95
CA ASP A 195 -13.80 -7.92 3.05
C ASP A 195 -13.44 -6.88 1.98
N ALA A 196 -12.15 -6.71 1.65
CA ALA A 196 -11.73 -5.87 0.52
C ALA A 196 -12.37 -6.32 -0.80
N THR A 197 -12.44 -7.63 -1.06
CA THR A 197 -13.12 -8.17 -2.26
C THR A 197 -14.60 -7.81 -2.25
N SER A 198 -15.28 -7.96 -1.10
CA SER A 198 -16.69 -7.62 -0.96
C SER A 198 -16.94 -6.14 -1.25
N LYS A 199 -16.15 -5.24 -0.64
CA LYS A 199 -16.32 -3.79 -0.81
C LYS A 199 -15.94 -3.32 -2.21
N ALA A 200 -14.90 -3.86 -2.81
CA ALA A 200 -14.58 -3.58 -4.21
C ALA A 200 -15.69 -4.06 -5.16
N SER A 201 -16.32 -5.21 -4.87
CA SER A 201 -17.46 -5.71 -5.66
C SER A 201 -18.71 -4.83 -5.49
N GLU A 202 -18.98 -4.33 -4.28
CA GLU A 202 -20.04 -3.36 -4.00
C GLU A 202 -19.79 -2.04 -4.76
N ALA A 203 -18.55 -1.56 -4.84
CA ALA A 203 -18.18 -0.41 -5.67
C ALA A 203 -18.39 -0.69 -7.16
N LEU A 204 -17.95 -1.86 -7.65
CA LEU A 204 -18.06 -2.26 -9.05
C LEU A 204 -19.52 -2.36 -9.53
N ALA A 205 -20.46 -2.73 -8.63
CA ALA A 205 -21.88 -2.86 -8.94
C ALA A 205 -22.51 -1.55 -9.46
N TRP A 206 -21.92 -0.39 -9.15
CA TRP A 206 -22.36 0.91 -9.64
C TRP A 206 -21.97 1.19 -11.09
N LYS A 207 -21.01 0.45 -11.66
CA LYS A 207 -20.54 0.59 -13.05
C LYS A 207 -20.05 2.01 -13.43
N ILE A 208 -19.47 2.72 -12.46
CA ILE A 208 -18.88 4.05 -12.63
C ILE A 208 -17.36 3.91 -12.46
N ASP A 209 -16.60 4.36 -13.46
CA ASP A 209 -15.13 4.28 -13.53
C ASP A 209 -14.58 2.92 -13.02
N THR A 210 -14.98 1.82 -13.67
CA THR A 210 -14.72 0.47 -13.17
C THR A 210 -13.25 0.04 -13.26
N GLY A 211 -12.46 0.69 -14.12
CA GLY A 211 -11.06 0.32 -14.40
C GLY A 211 -10.18 0.16 -13.15
N PRO A 212 -10.07 1.17 -12.26
CA PRO A 212 -9.31 1.04 -11.03
C PRO A 212 -9.84 -0.06 -10.09
N ILE A 213 -11.17 -0.22 -10.00
CA ILE A 213 -11.80 -1.23 -9.14
C ILE A 213 -11.47 -2.64 -9.64
N ASP A 214 -11.58 -2.87 -10.95
CA ASP A 214 -11.17 -4.12 -11.58
C ASP A 214 -9.67 -4.40 -11.37
N ALA A 215 -8.82 -3.36 -11.39
CA ALA A 215 -7.40 -3.53 -11.11
C ALA A 215 -7.14 -4.00 -9.67
N LEU A 216 -7.82 -3.42 -8.67
CA LEU A 216 -7.75 -3.88 -7.28
C LEU A 216 -8.23 -5.33 -7.14
N LEU A 217 -9.39 -5.66 -7.73
CA LEU A 217 -9.94 -7.02 -7.67
C LEU A 217 -8.99 -8.03 -8.31
N ALA A 218 -8.38 -7.68 -9.44
CA ALA A 218 -7.36 -8.52 -10.08
C ALA A 218 -6.19 -8.81 -9.15
N GLU A 219 -5.67 -7.79 -8.47
CA GLU A 219 -4.57 -7.91 -7.50
C GLU A 219 -4.97 -8.77 -6.28
N ILE A 220 -6.14 -8.51 -5.69
CA ILE A 220 -6.67 -9.30 -4.58
C ILE A 220 -6.81 -10.77 -4.97
N TYR A 221 -7.43 -11.05 -6.11
CA TYR A 221 -7.61 -12.43 -6.58
C TYR A 221 -6.28 -13.10 -6.91
N TYR A 222 -5.31 -12.37 -7.44
CA TYR A 222 -3.96 -12.87 -7.67
C TYR A 222 -3.24 -13.26 -6.36
N LEU A 223 -3.35 -12.43 -5.31
CA LEU A 223 -2.78 -12.72 -3.98
C LEU A 223 -3.48 -13.90 -3.29
N ARG A 224 -4.76 -14.12 -3.60
CA ARG A 224 -5.57 -15.26 -3.12
C ARG A 224 -5.45 -16.51 -3.98
N ASP A 225 -4.54 -16.54 -4.97
CA ASP A 225 -4.36 -17.62 -5.94
C ASP A 225 -5.62 -17.97 -6.77
N GLN A 226 -6.58 -17.05 -6.88
CA GLN A 226 -7.79 -17.20 -7.69
C GLN A 226 -7.55 -16.71 -9.12
N TYR A 227 -6.61 -17.36 -9.81
CA TYR A 227 -6.08 -16.89 -11.10
C TYR A 227 -7.13 -16.66 -12.20
N PRO A 228 -8.20 -17.48 -12.36
CA PRO A 228 -9.23 -17.20 -13.35
C PRO A 228 -9.95 -15.87 -13.11
N LEU A 229 -10.37 -15.61 -11.86
CA LEU A 229 -11.03 -14.36 -11.48
C LEU A 229 -10.08 -13.17 -11.63
N ALA A 230 -8.82 -13.33 -11.21
CA ALA A 230 -7.80 -12.31 -11.40
C ALA A 230 -7.62 -11.95 -12.88
N SER A 231 -7.60 -12.95 -13.76
CA SER A 231 -7.45 -12.76 -15.21
C SER A 231 -8.62 -11.99 -15.81
N ASP A 232 -9.84 -12.30 -15.39
CA ASP A 232 -11.03 -11.66 -15.94
C ASP A 232 -11.13 -10.19 -15.54
N HIS A 233 -10.90 -9.87 -14.26
CA HIS A 233 -10.84 -8.49 -13.80
C HIS A 233 -9.66 -7.72 -14.43
N LEU A 234 -8.49 -8.35 -14.57
CA LEU A 234 -7.34 -7.70 -15.20
C LEU A 234 -7.60 -7.34 -16.68
N LYS A 235 -8.31 -8.18 -17.42
CA LYS A 235 -8.73 -7.87 -18.80
C LYS A 235 -9.65 -6.65 -18.84
N SER A 236 -10.59 -6.53 -17.89
CA SER A 236 -11.47 -5.38 -17.77
C SER A 236 -10.68 -4.12 -17.41
N ALA A 237 -9.78 -4.19 -16.42
CA ALA A 237 -8.90 -3.09 -16.04
C ALA A 237 -8.05 -2.58 -17.22
N ILE A 238 -7.42 -3.49 -17.99
CA ILE A 238 -6.62 -3.13 -19.17
C ILE A 238 -7.46 -2.49 -20.28
N ARG A 239 -8.72 -2.90 -20.43
CA ARG A 239 -9.64 -2.31 -21.42
C ARG A 239 -9.94 -0.85 -21.09
N GLU A 240 -10.20 -0.56 -19.82
CA GLU A 240 -10.60 0.78 -19.36
C GLU A 240 -9.40 1.72 -19.16
N LEU A 241 -8.31 1.23 -18.55
CA LEU A 241 -7.14 2.03 -18.19
C LEU A 241 -6.05 2.08 -19.28
N GLY A 242 -6.19 1.25 -20.32
CA GLY A 242 -5.28 1.21 -21.46
C GLY A 242 -4.13 0.20 -21.33
N ARG A 243 -3.69 -0.30 -22.48
CA ARG A 243 -2.64 -1.33 -22.61
C ARG A 243 -1.23 -0.84 -22.28
N SER A 244 -1.01 0.47 -22.27
CA SER A 244 0.27 1.09 -21.93
C SER A 244 0.50 1.19 -20.42
N ASN A 245 -0.47 0.77 -19.60
CA ASN A 245 -0.27 0.71 -18.14
C ASN A 245 0.71 -0.43 -17.81
N GLU A 246 1.95 -0.06 -17.51
CA GLU A 246 3.05 -0.98 -17.27
C GLU A 246 2.82 -1.88 -16.04
N THR A 247 2.13 -1.38 -15.00
CA THR A 247 1.78 -2.17 -13.80
C THR A 247 0.80 -3.29 -14.14
N LEU A 248 -0.25 -2.99 -14.93
CA LEU A 248 -1.19 -4.02 -15.39
C LEU A 248 -0.52 -5.02 -16.34
N ALA A 249 0.39 -4.55 -17.19
CA ALA A 249 1.18 -5.43 -18.07
C ALA A 249 2.06 -6.40 -17.26
N TYR A 250 2.71 -5.89 -16.21
CA TYR A 250 3.52 -6.70 -15.31
C TYR A 250 2.68 -7.72 -14.52
N LEU A 251 1.55 -7.30 -13.94
CA LEU A 251 0.64 -8.22 -13.25
C LEU A 251 0.11 -9.31 -14.20
N LYS A 252 -0.17 -8.95 -15.46
CA LYS A 252 -0.60 -9.91 -16.49
C LYS A 252 0.48 -10.96 -16.75
N GLU A 253 1.73 -10.52 -16.92
CA GLU A 253 2.86 -11.43 -17.13
C GLU A 253 3.05 -12.38 -15.94
N LEU A 254 3.00 -11.86 -14.71
CA LEU A 254 3.08 -12.68 -13.50
C LEU A 254 1.95 -13.72 -13.45
N LEU A 255 0.71 -13.29 -13.63
CA LEU A 255 -0.47 -14.15 -13.60
C LEU A 255 -0.40 -15.26 -14.65
N GLU A 256 0.01 -14.94 -15.88
CA GLU A 256 0.14 -15.91 -16.97
C GLU A 256 1.25 -16.94 -16.66
N LYS A 257 2.41 -16.49 -16.16
CA LYS A 257 3.50 -17.40 -15.76
C LYS A 257 3.09 -18.30 -14.59
N GLU A 258 2.49 -17.74 -13.53
CA GLU A 258 2.10 -18.49 -12.33
C GLU A 258 0.99 -19.49 -12.62
N SER A 259 -0.08 -19.06 -13.29
CA SER A 259 -1.19 -19.95 -13.62
C SER A 259 -0.76 -21.14 -14.48
N TYR A 260 0.23 -20.96 -15.35
CA TYR A 260 0.80 -22.03 -16.15
C TYR A 260 1.67 -22.98 -15.30
N LEU A 261 2.65 -22.45 -14.55
CA LEU A 261 3.61 -23.26 -13.82
C LEU A 261 2.99 -23.96 -12.60
N GLU A 262 2.10 -23.29 -11.88
CA GLU A 262 1.60 -23.75 -10.59
C GLU A 262 0.32 -24.59 -10.67
N ARG A 263 -0.22 -24.83 -11.88
CA ARG A 263 -1.50 -25.54 -12.09
C ARG A 263 -1.57 -26.92 -11.42
N ASN A 264 -0.43 -27.59 -11.30
CA ASN A 264 -0.31 -28.94 -10.75
C ASN A 264 0.41 -28.96 -9.40
N PHE A 265 0.64 -27.78 -8.80
CA PHE A 265 1.31 -27.73 -7.51
C PHE A 265 0.41 -28.31 -6.43
N ARG A 266 1.02 -29.04 -5.50
CA ARG A 266 0.38 -29.41 -4.24
C ARG A 266 0.31 -28.17 -3.36
N THR A 267 -0.74 -28.06 -2.55
CA THR A 267 -0.97 -26.93 -1.65
C THR A 267 -1.08 -27.41 -0.22
N TRP A 268 -0.40 -26.72 0.69
CA TRP A 268 -0.50 -26.93 2.12
C TRP A 268 -0.76 -25.60 2.81
N GLU A 269 -1.77 -25.57 3.69
CA GLU A 269 -2.14 -24.38 4.44
C GLU A 269 -2.00 -24.62 5.94
N THR A 270 -1.41 -23.68 6.67
CA THR A 270 -1.41 -23.68 8.14
C THR A 270 -1.34 -22.27 8.66
N GLY A 271 -2.37 -21.86 9.41
CA GLY A 271 -2.48 -20.51 9.93
C GLY A 271 -2.24 -19.46 8.84
N ASN A 272 -1.22 -18.63 9.05
CA ASN A 272 -0.84 -17.55 8.14
C ASN A 272 0.13 -17.96 7.03
N LEU A 273 0.29 -19.26 6.73
CA LEU A 273 1.21 -19.75 5.71
C LEU A 273 0.52 -20.66 4.69
N THR A 274 0.68 -20.35 3.40
CA THR A 274 0.33 -21.23 2.28
C THR A 274 1.60 -21.61 1.51
N ILE A 275 1.94 -22.89 1.51
CA ILE A 275 3.03 -23.45 0.71
C ILE A 275 2.42 -24.10 -0.53
N ARG A 276 3.02 -23.87 -1.69
CA ARG A 276 2.72 -24.64 -2.90
C ARG A 276 4.01 -25.08 -3.55
N ALA A 277 4.04 -26.31 -4.02
CA ALA A 277 5.25 -26.88 -4.59
C ALA A 277 4.90 -27.84 -5.72
N ASP A 278 5.85 -27.97 -6.64
CA ASP A 278 5.84 -29.04 -7.64
C ASP A 278 5.70 -30.42 -6.96
N PRO A 279 4.93 -31.37 -7.50
CA PRO A 279 4.75 -32.69 -6.89
C PRO A 279 6.05 -33.47 -6.65
N ASN A 280 7.13 -33.16 -7.37
CA ASN A 280 8.44 -33.78 -7.24
C ASN A 280 9.43 -32.91 -6.44
N TYR A 281 8.94 -31.95 -5.65
CA TYR A 281 9.80 -31.19 -4.75
C TYR A 281 10.36 -32.09 -3.63
N SER A 282 11.55 -31.75 -3.13
CA SER A 282 12.32 -32.57 -2.19
C SER A 282 12.40 -31.99 -0.78
N LEU A 283 11.85 -30.80 -0.56
CA LEU A 283 11.85 -30.15 0.76
C LEU A 283 10.77 -30.78 1.65
N ASP A 284 11.03 -30.97 2.94
CA ASP A 284 9.94 -31.31 3.87
C ASP A 284 9.12 -30.04 4.16
N GLU A 285 7.81 -30.17 4.04
CA GLU A 285 6.84 -29.12 4.40
C GLU A 285 6.99 -28.69 5.86
N ARG A 286 7.27 -29.63 6.77
CA ARG A 286 7.44 -29.35 8.20
C ARG A 286 8.64 -28.45 8.44
N ASP A 287 9.76 -28.74 7.80
CA ASP A 287 10.98 -27.93 7.93
C ASP A 287 10.75 -26.51 7.38
N LEU A 288 9.99 -26.38 6.29
CA LEU A 288 9.61 -25.06 5.74
C LEU A 288 8.76 -24.26 6.73
N ARG A 289 7.84 -24.91 7.43
CA ARG A 289 7.01 -24.27 8.46
C ARG A 289 7.81 -23.84 9.68
N GLU A 290 8.73 -24.68 10.13
CA GLU A 290 9.60 -24.38 11.25
C GLU A 290 10.54 -23.21 10.90
N ALA A 291 11.17 -23.26 9.74
CA ALA A 291 12.01 -22.18 9.22
C ALA A 291 11.24 -20.86 9.11
N PHE A 292 9.98 -20.90 8.63
CA PHE A 292 9.09 -19.74 8.63
C PHE A 292 8.81 -19.19 10.02
N SER A 293 8.40 -20.06 10.96
CA SER A 293 8.09 -19.63 12.33
C SER A 293 9.30 -18.96 12.99
N LYS A 294 10.50 -19.52 12.77
CA LYS A 294 11.75 -18.98 13.31
C LYS A 294 12.09 -17.61 12.70
N ALA A 295 12.03 -17.49 11.37
CA ALA A 295 12.32 -16.25 10.67
C ALA A 295 11.35 -15.12 11.06
N SER A 296 10.05 -15.42 11.14
CA SER A 296 9.03 -14.45 11.57
C SER A 296 9.27 -13.99 13.01
N LYS A 297 9.52 -14.92 13.93
CA LYS A 297 9.78 -14.58 15.34
C LYS A 297 11.02 -13.73 15.49
N GLU A 298 12.09 -14.08 14.78
CA GLU A 298 13.34 -13.33 14.81
C GLU A 298 13.15 -11.90 14.27
N ALA A 299 12.43 -11.72 13.16
CA ALA A 299 12.17 -10.39 12.63
C ALA A 299 11.34 -9.52 13.59
N GLU A 300 10.32 -10.11 14.22
CA GLU A 300 9.50 -9.43 15.20
C GLU A 300 10.28 -9.09 16.48
N SER A 301 11.06 -10.03 17.03
CA SER A 301 11.83 -9.81 18.26
C SER A 301 12.99 -8.85 18.08
N THR A 302 13.65 -8.89 16.93
CA THR A 302 14.91 -8.15 16.69
C THR A 302 14.65 -6.78 16.08
N PHE A 303 13.68 -6.67 15.17
CA PHE A 303 13.39 -5.41 14.46
C PHE A 303 12.05 -4.78 14.82
N GLY A 304 11.20 -5.46 15.60
CA GLY A 304 9.86 -4.96 15.94
C GLY A 304 8.87 -4.98 14.76
N ILE A 305 9.19 -5.71 13.69
CA ILE A 305 8.35 -5.78 12.48
C ILE A 305 7.61 -7.11 12.49
N ALA A 306 6.30 -7.05 12.76
CA ALA A 306 5.43 -8.22 12.74
C ALA A 306 5.20 -8.71 11.29
N THR A 307 4.79 -9.97 11.13
CA THR A 307 4.31 -10.46 9.82
C THR A 307 2.98 -9.78 9.49
N PRO A 308 2.88 -8.94 8.43
CA PRO A 308 1.67 -8.16 8.17
C PRO A 308 0.47 -8.99 7.72
N ARG A 309 0.72 -10.12 7.06
CA ARG A 309 -0.32 -10.84 6.32
C ARG A 309 0.02 -12.30 6.07
N LYS A 310 -0.97 -13.06 5.57
CA LYS A 310 -0.78 -14.44 5.13
C LYS A 310 0.34 -14.49 4.08
N ILE A 311 1.32 -15.36 4.30
CA ILE A 311 2.47 -15.56 3.42
C ILE A 311 2.21 -16.70 2.46
N ARG A 312 2.63 -16.48 1.22
CA ARG A 312 2.54 -17.46 0.15
C ARG A 312 3.95 -17.83 -0.32
N ILE A 313 4.31 -19.11 -0.23
CA ILE A 313 5.61 -19.65 -0.66
C ILE A 313 5.43 -20.62 -1.82
N SER A 314 5.99 -20.31 -2.99
CA SER A 314 6.04 -21.24 -4.12
C SER A 314 7.43 -21.86 -4.24
N VAL A 315 7.49 -23.19 -4.28
CA VAL A 315 8.73 -23.95 -4.49
C VAL A 315 8.75 -24.51 -5.92
N TYR A 316 9.73 -24.07 -6.71
CA TYR A 316 9.85 -24.43 -8.13
C TYR A 316 11.05 -25.32 -8.38
N GLN A 317 10.97 -26.16 -9.42
CA GLN A 317 12.14 -26.79 -10.00
C GLN A 317 13.09 -25.72 -10.57
N ARG A 318 14.40 -26.00 -10.59
CA ARG A 318 15.44 -25.01 -10.97
C ARG A 318 15.19 -24.33 -12.31
N GLY A 319 14.85 -25.10 -13.34
CA GLY A 319 14.58 -24.55 -14.67
C GLY A 319 13.34 -23.64 -14.71
N ASP A 320 12.28 -24.01 -13.99
CA ASP A 320 11.06 -23.20 -13.89
C ASP A 320 11.30 -21.93 -13.08
N TYR A 321 12.05 -22.01 -11.99
CA TYR A 321 12.42 -20.85 -11.18
C TYR A 321 13.16 -19.79 -12.01
N ILE A 322 14.20 -20.19 -12.74
CA ILE A 322 15.02 -19.29 -13.56
C ILE A 322 14.17 -18.63 -14.65
N ARG A 323 13.32 -19.42 -15.33
CA ARG A 323 12.38 -18.90 -16.34
C ARG A 323 11.36 -17.95 -15.76
N PHE A 324 10.83 -18.26 -14.58
CA PHE A 324 9.83 -17.44 -13.91
C PHE A 324 10.41 -16.08 -13.51
N CYS A 325 11.53 -16.11 -12.78
CA CYS A 325 12.14 -14.92 -12.18
C CYS A 325 12.96 -14.09 -13.17
N ASP A 326 13.27 -14.61 -14.37
CA ASP A 326 14.28 -14.07 -15.29
C ASP A 326 15.59 -13.68 -14.57
N SER A 327 16.05 -14.60 -13.71
CA SER A 327 17.20 -14.37 -12.84
C SER A 327 18.38 -15.26 -13.21
N PRO A 328 19.62 -14.83 -12.95
CA PRO A 328 20.80 -15.68 -13.07
C PRO A 328 20.73 -16.86 -12.09
N ASP A 329 21.52 -17.89 -12.38
CA ASP A 329 21.51 -19.17 -11.67
C ASP A 329 22.00 -19.08 -10.21
N TRP A 330 22.72 -18.02 -9.84
CA TRP A 330 23.08 -17.79 -8.45
C TRP A 330 21.88 -17.43 -7.58
N ASN A 331 20.80 -16.92 -8.18
CA ASN A 331 19.61 -16.54 -7.44
C ASN A 331 18.78 -17.79 -7.11
N GLN A 332 18.59 -18.06 -5.82
CA GLN A 332 17.86 -19.24 -5.34
C GLN A 332 16.52 -18.90 -4.70
N CYS A 333 16.28 -17.64 -4.37
CA CYS A 333 15.03 -17.20 -3.78
C CYS A 333 14.72 -15.74 -4.11
N ALA A 334 13.45 -15.40 -4.19
CA ALA A 334 13.01 -14.04 -4.49
C ALA A 334 11.66 -13.72 -3.85
N ALA A 335 11.44 -12.45 -3.52
CA ALA A 335 10.12 -11.89 -3.29
C ALA A 335 9.64 -11.19 -4.56
N ILE A 336 8.52 -11.64 -5.14
CA ILE A 336 7.98 -11.09 -6.39
C ILE A 336 6.44 -11.01 -6.27
N GLY A 337 5.83 -9.86 -6.54
CA GLY A 337 4.38 -9.72 -6.47
C GLY A 337 3.78 -10.20 -5.15
N GLY A 338 4.41 -9.87 -4.01
CA GLY A 338 3.92 -10.22 -2.68
C GLY A 338 4.02 -11.70 -2.27
N LYS A 339 4.70 -12.55 -3.03
CA LYS A 339 4.89 -13.99 -2.72
C LYS A 339 6.38 -14.34 -2.64
N ILE A 340 6.74 -15.26 -1.74
CA ILE A 340 8.09 -15.84 -1.64
C ILE A 340 8.23 -16.96 -2.68
N ARG A 341 9.34 -16.98 -3.41
CA ARG A 341 9.66 -18.02 -4.39
C ARG A 341 10.99 -18.65 -4.04
N LEU A 342 11.00 -19.97 -3.96
CA LEU A 342 12.17 -20.76 -3.60
C LEU A 342 12.48 -21.74 -4.71
N ARG A 343 13.77 -22.02 -4.88
CA ARG A 343 14.25 -23.10 -5.73
C ARG A 343 14.32 -24.39 -4.94
N ASN A 344 13.83 -25.49 -5.52
CA ASN A 344 13.72 -26.78 -4.85
C ASN A 344 15.09 -27.36 -4.41
N ASP A 345 16.16 -27.06 -5.14
CA ASP A 345 17.52 -27.57 -4.88
C ASP A 345 18.34 -26.69 -3.92
N ALA A 346 17.72 -25.67 -3.31
CA ALA A 346 18.43 -24.67 -2.53
C ALA A 346 18.94 -25.20 -1.17
N SER A 347 18.18 -26.08 -0.48
CA SER A 347 18.59 -26.60 0.83
C SER A 347 19.49 -27.85 0.76
N ARG A 348 19.53 -28.54 -0.39
CA ARG A 348 20.15 -29.87 -0.58
C ARG A 348 19.94 -30.84 0.61
N GLY A 349 18.79 -30.78 1.28
CA GLY A 349 18.44 -31.68 2.38
C GLY A 349 19.12 -31.42 3.72
N ARG A 350 19.50 -30.17 4.04
CA ARG A 350 19.90 -29.79 5.42
C ARG A 350 19.00 -28.72 6.01
N ASP A 351 18.65 -28.91 7.28
CA ASP A 351 17.77 -28.01 8.04
C ASP A 351 18.39 -26.61 8.17
N SER A 352 19.67 -26.54 8.53
CA SER A 352 20.40 -25.25 8.65
C SER A 352 20.47 -24.46 7.33
N ASP A 353 20.50 -25.15 6.18
CA ASP A 353 20.47 -24.48 4.88
C ASP A 353 19.09 -23.88 4.61
N LEU A 354 18.03 -24.59 5.01
CA LEU A 354 16.65 -24.14 4.86
C LEU A 354 16.34 -22.94 5.76
N GLU A 355 16.78 -22.94 7.02
CA GLU A 355 16.58 -21.82 7.94
C GLU A 355 17.19 -20.51 7.42
N VAL A 356 18.44 -20.57 6.95
CA VAL A 356 19.16 -19.40 6.42
C VAL A 356 18.52 -18.92 5.12
N MET A 357 18.18 -19.84 4.21
CA MET A 357 17.44 -19.52 2.99
C MET A 357 16.12 -18.82 3.29
N PHE A 358 15.35 -19.41 4.20
CA PHE A 358 14.02 -18.93 4.49
C PHE A 358 14.08 -17.57 5.17
N SER A 359 14.96 -17.38 6.14
CA SER A 359 15.16 -16.09 6.82
C SER A 359 15.52 -15.00 5.82
N TYR A 360 16.39 -15.30 4.87
CA TYR A 360 16.76 -14.36 3.83
C TYR A 360 15.59 -14.04 2.89
N ALA A 361 14.90 -15.05 2.37
CA ALA A 361 13.75 -14.87 1.47
C ALA A 361 12.59 -14.13 2.17
N TYR A 362 12.35 -14.43 3.44
CA TYR A 362 11.38 -13.74 4.29
C TYR A 362 11.77 -12.29 4.49
N GLY A 363 13.05 -11.99 4.73
CA GLY A 363 13.50 -10.60 4.87
C GLY A 363 13.26 -9.76 3.62
N LEU A 364 13.55 -10.32 2.43
CA LEU A 364 13.23 -9.66 1.16
C LEU A 364 11.72 -9.43 1.01
N TRP A 365 10.91 -10.43 1.33
CA TRP A 365 9.45 -10.34 1.25
C TRP A 365 8.88 -9.33 2.24
N LEU A 366 9.37 -9.30 3.47
CA LEU A 366 8.90 -8.38 4.50
C LEU A 366 9.15 -6.93 4.09
N MET A 367 10.34 -6.65 3.56
CA MET A 367 10.66 -5.31 3.04
C MET A 367 9.78 -4.96 1.83
N ASP A 368 9.60 -5.86 0.87
CA ASP A 368 8.72 -5.64 -0.30
C ASP A 368 7.28 -5.31 0.13
N VAL A 369 6.74 -6.07 1.08
CA VAL A 369 5.34 -5.91 1.52
C VAL A 369 5.14 -4.68 2.40
N GLU A 370 5.96 -4.49 3.43
CA GLU A 370 5.79 -3.39 4.37
C GLU A 370 6.09 -2.03 3.75
N THR A 371 7.02 -1.97 2.79
CA THR A 371 7.37 -0.71 2.11
C THR A 371 6.63 -0.54 0.79
N HIS A 372 5.72 -1.45 0.42
CA HIS A 372 5.02 -1.39 -0.86
C HIS A 372 5.97 -1.31 -2.06
N GLY A 373 7.08 -2.05 -2.00
CA GLY A 373 8.14 -2.06 -3.00
C GLY A 373 9.05 -0.81 -3.02
N ALA A 374 8.91 0.10 -2.05
CA ALA A 374 9.72 1.34 -1.99
C ALA A 374 11.11 1.15 -1.37
N ALA A 375 11.38 0.04 -0.69
CA ALA A 375 12.69 -0.24 -0.13
C ALA A 375 13.77 -0.33 -1.23
N PRO A 376 14.86 0.45 -1.14
CA PRO A 376 15.95 0.34 -2.10
C PRO A 376 16.62 -1.03 -1.97
N ALA A 377 17.11 -1.58 -3.09
CA ALA A 377 17.61 -2.94 -3.12
C ALA A 377 18.72 -3.19 -2.08
N TRP A 378 19.69 -2.27 -1.92
CA TRP A 378 20.73 -2.45 -0.90
C TRP A 378 20.17 -2.57 0.52
N PHE A 379 19.12 -1.83 0.87
CA PHE A 379 18.53 -1.86 2.20
C PHE A 379 17.77 -3.17 2.42
N ALA A 380 16.96 -3.58 1.43
CA ALA A 380 16.22 -4.84 1.50
C ALA A 380 17.16 -6.06 1.56
N GLN A 381 18.25 -6.04 0.79
CA GLN A 381 19.28 -7.07 0.78
C GLN A 381 20.04 -7.10 2.11
N GLY A 382 20.44 -5.92 2.62
CA GLY A 382 21.10 -5.79 3.91
C GLY A 382 20.24 -6.30 5.07
N PHE A 383 18.96 -5.95 5.10
CA PHE A 383 17.98 -6.49 6.06
C PHE A 383 17.89 -8.02 5.97
N ALA A 384 17.70 -8.56 4.76
CA ALA A 384 17.59 -9.99 4.53
C ALA A 384 18.85 -10.75 4.95
N HIS A 385 20.05 -10.24 4.64
CA HIS A 385 21.30 -10.83 5.09
C HIS A 385 21.51 -10.69 6.59
N GLN A 386 21.13 -9.57 7.21
CA GLN A 386 21.23 -9.41 8.66
C GLN A 386 20.31 -10.38 9.39
N LEU A 387 19.10 -10.62 8.87
CA LEU A 387 18.15 -11.58 9.45
C LEU A 387 18.65 -13.02 9.31
N ALA A 388 19.19 -13.39 8.14
CA ALA A 388 19.68 -14.75 7.89
C ALA A 388 21.06 -15.03 8.50
N PHE A 389 21.92 -14.01 8.56
CA PHE A 389 23.32 -14.10 8.94
C PHE A 389 23.75 -12.84 9.73
N PRO A 390 23.38 -12.74 11.02
CA PRO A 390 23.61 -11.52 11.81
C PRO A 390 25.09 -11.20 12.08
N GLY A 391 25.99 -12.15 11.81
CA GLY A 391 27.44 -12.01 11.97
C GLY A 391 28.10 -10.99 11.02
N GLY A 392 27.37 -10.48 10.02
CA GLY A 392 27.91 -9.58 8.99
C GLY A 392 28.52 -10.32 7.79
N PRO A 393 29.07 -9.61 6.79
CA PRO A 393 29.56 -10.28 5.58
C PRO A 393 30.73 -11.23 5.85
N PRO A 394 30.85 -12.35 5.10
CA PRO A 394 31.96 -13.28 5.21
C PRO A 394 33.32 -12.60 4.99
N ASN A 395 34.40 -13.20 5.52
CA ASN A 395 35.76 -12.64 5.42
C ASN A 395 36.18 -12.32 3.99
N GLY A 396 35.90 -13.21 3.03
CA GLY A 396 36.18 -12.97 1.61
C GLY A 396 35.47 -11.72 1.07
N GLY A 397 34.18 -11.57 1.38
CA GLY A 397 33.39 -10.39 1.02
C GLY A 397 33.93 -9.11 1.65
N ARG A 398 34.33 -9.15 2.93
CA ARG A 398 34.95 -8.00 3.60
C ARG A 398 36.28 -7.59 2.96
N ASN A 399 37.14 -8.56 2.64
CA ASN A 399 38.43 -8.30 2.02
C ASN A 399 38.26 -7.65 0.65
N GLU A 400 37.27 -8.09 -0.13
CA GLU A 400 37.05 -7.54 -1.47
C GLU A 400 36.29 -6.22 -1.45
N LEU A 401 35.42 -5.99 -0.47
CA LEU A 401 34.93 -4.64 -0.16
C LEU A 401 36.09 -3.69 0.13
N LYS A 402 37.03 -4.09 1.00
CA LYS A 402 38.20 -3.25 1.33
C LYS A 402 39.06 -2.98 0.10
N LYS A 403 39.29 -3.99 -0.73
CA LYS A 403 40.06 -3.86 -1.99
C LYS A 403 39.37 -2.94 -3.02
N ASP A 404 38.05 -3.01 -3.14
CA ASP A 404 37.30 -2.14 -4.04
C ASP A 404 37.15 -0.72 -3.46
N LEU A 405 37.09 -0.58 -2.13
CA LEU A 405 37.16 0.70 -1.43
C LEU A 405 38.49 1.40 -1.68
N ASP A 406 39.60 0.70 -1.46
CA ASP A 406 40.97 1.23 -1.66
C ASP A 406 41.24 1.64 -3.11
N ALA A 407 40.53 1.02 -4.04
CA ALA A 407 40.62 1.33 -5.46
C ALA A 407 39.57 2.36 -5.95
N GLY A 408 38.73 2.89 -5.07
CA GLY A 408 37.67 3.84 -5.44
C GLY A 408 36.63 3.27 -6.41
N ARG A 409 36.36 1.96 -6.34
CA ARG A 409 35.45 1.24 -7.24
C ARG A 409 34.06 0.97 -6.65
N LEU A 410 33.85 1.23 -5.36
CA LEU A 410 32.57 0.95 -4.73
C LEU A 410 31.51 1.98 -5.17
N PRO A 411 30.32 1.54 -5.61
CA PRO A 411 29.21 2.44 -5.85
C PRO A 411 28.71 3.03 -4.53
N SER A 412 28.11 4.22 -4.58
CA SER A 412 27.37 4.78 -3.45
C SER A 412 26.03 4.03 -3.25
N PHE A 413 25.37 4.22 -2.10
CA PHE A 413 24.15 3.47 -1.79
C PHE A 413 22.95 3.85 -2.67
N ASP A 414 22.83 5.11 -3.11
CA ASP A 414 21.84 5.60 -4.09
C ASP A 414 22.02 4.93 -5.47
N GLN A 415 23.24 4.52 -5.82
CA GLN A 415 23.51 3.79 -7.06
C GLN A 415 23.11 2.31 -6.97
N MET A 416 22.76 1.82 -5.77
CA MET A 416 22.40 0.42 -5.50
C MET A 416 20.90 0.25 -5.15
N GLU A 417 20.05 1.18 -5.57
CA GLU A 417 18.59 1.04 -5.38
C GLU A 417 17.98 -0.01 -6.31
N ALA A 418 18.59 -0.28 -7.47
CA ALA A 418 18.07 -1.20 -8.47
C ALA A 418 18.17 -2.69 -8.04
N PRO A 419 17.22 -3.56 -8.43
CA PRO A 419 17.21 -4.96 -8.01
C PRO A 419 18.48 -5.74 -8.42
N PHE A 420 19.13 -6.40 -7.45
CA PHE A 420 20.34 -7.19 -7.69
C PHE A 420 20.10 -8.44 -8.52
N ARG A 421 18.86 -8.93 -8.60
CA ARG A 421 18.50 -10.13 -9.37
C ARG A 421 18.79 -10.03 -10.88
N TYR A 422 19.10 -8.85 -11.40
CA TYR A 422 19.49 -8.66 -12.79
C TYR A 422 21.02 -8.62 -13.01
N MET A 423 21.81 -8.65 -11.94
CA MET A 423 23.28 -8.68 -12.02
C MET A 423 23.75 -10.05 -12.50
N ARG A 424 24.18 -10.13 -13.77
CA ARG A 424 24.64 -11.38 -14.37
C ARG A 424 26.04 -11.79 -13.89
N ASP A 425 26.87 -10.82 -13.49
CA ASP A 425 28.21 -11.07 -12.94
C ASP A 425 28.13 -11.46 -11.46
N LEU A 426 28.62 -12.66 -11.15
CA LEU A 426 28.56 -13.24 -9.80
C LEU A 426 29.38 -12.43 -8.79
N ARG A 427 30.57 -11.97 -9.18
CA ARG A 427 31.47 -11.22 -8.29
C ARG A 427 30.86 -9.87 -7.93
N GLN A 428 30.35 -9.13 -8.91
CA GLN A 428 29.68 -7.85 -8.68
C GLN A 428 28.46 -8.01 -7.77
N ALA A 429 27.64 -9.04 -7.99
CA ALA A 429 26.51 -9.33 -7.10
C ALA A 429 26.97 -9.65 -5.67
N ALA A 430 28.04 -10.42 -5.51
CA ALA A 430 28.61 -10.74 -4.19
C ALA A 430 29.11 -9.50 -3.46
N ILE A 431 29.78 -8.57 -4.17
CA ILE A 431 30.27 -7.32 -3.60
C ILE A 431 29.12 -6.38 -3.23
N ALA A 432 28.13 -6.20 -4.11
CA ALA A 432 26.96 -5.38 -3.83
C ALA A 432 26.18 -5.88 -2.59
N MET A 433 26.03 -7.19 -2.45
CA MET A 433 25.42 -7.81 -1.28
C MET A 433 26.27 -7.67 -0.01
N ALA A 434 27.60 -7.85 -0.11
CA ALA A 434 28.50 -7.60 1.00
C ALA A 434 28.38 -6.14 1.47
N GLN A 435 28.37 -5.21 0.52
CA GLN A 435 28.23 -3.78 0.77
C GLN A 435 26.89 -3.49 1.47
N SER A 436 25.81 -4.03 0.93
CA SER A 436 24.45 -3.92 1.48
C SER A 436 24.37 -4.39 2.93
N GLN A 437 24.89 -5.58 3.23
CA GLN A 437 24.91 -6.11 4.60
C GLN A 437 25.77 -5.26 5.53
N SER A 438 26.97 -4.84 5.09
CA SER A 438 27.85 -4.01 5.91
C SER A 438 27.28 -2.62 6.18
N GLY A 439 26.63 -2.00 5.18
CA GLY A 439 25.96 -0.72 5.32
C GLY A 439 24.77 -0.81 6.26
N PHE A 440 23.92 -1.82 6.06
CA PHE A 440 22.78 -2.06 6.95
C PHE A 440 23.23 -2.29 8.40
N ARG A 441 24.28 -3.09 8.61
CA ARG A 441 24.84 -3.29 9.95
C ARG A 441 25.39 -2.00 10.55
N PHE A 442 26.11 -1.21 9.78
CA PHE A 442 26.60 0.10 10.22
C PHE A 442 25.45 1.02 10.65
N LEU A 443 24.34 1.03 9.91
CA LEU A 443 23.11 1.74 10.29
C LEU A 443 22.60 1.26 11.66
N LEU A 444 22.51 -0.05 11.88
CA LEU A 444 22.08 -0.60 13.18
C LEU A 444 23.03 -0.22 14.33
N GLU A 445 24.34 -0.20 14.08
CA GLU A 445 25.34 0.11 15.10
C GLU A 445 25.33 1.61 15.47
N LYS A 446 24.99 2.49 14.53
CA LYS A 446 24.89 3.95 14.79
C LYS A 446 23.55 4.38 15.37
N GLU A 447 22.45 3.81 14.89
CA GLU A 447 21.10 4.29 15.17
C GLU A 447 20.26 3.31 16.02
N GLY A 448 20.75 2.07 16.21
CA GLY A 448 20.04 1.00 16.91
C GLY A 448 19.00 0.29 16.03
N PHE A 449 18.44 -0.82 16.53
CA PHE A 449 17.49 -1.65 15.79
C PHE A 449 16.16 -0.96 15.46
N GLY A 450 15.70 -0.04 16.32
CA GLY A 450 14.43 0.67 16.15
C GLY A 450 14.37 1.55 14.89
N VAL A 451 15.53 1.98 14.37
CA VAL A 451 15.60 2.78 13.14
C VAL A 451 14.96 2.06 11.95
N VAL A 452 15.04 0.72 11.90
CA VAL A 452 14.53 -0.06 10.76
C VAL A 452 13.02 0.05 10.68
N ALA A 453 12.31 -0.15 11.79
CA ALA A 453 10.86 -0.03 11.84
C ALA A 453 10.41 1.39 11.49
N ASP A 454 11.12 2.42 11.97
CA ASP A 454 10.82 3.82 11.67
C ASP A 454 11.00 4.14 10.17
N LEU A 455 12.07 3.65 9.54
CA LEU A 455 12.31 3.83 8.10
C LEU A 455 11.26 3.10 7.25
N VAL A 456 10.91 1.87 7.64
CA VAL A 456 9.90 1.06 6.96
C VAL A 456 8.52 1.73 7.02
N GLU A 457 8.11 2.20 8.19
CA GLU A 457 6.83 2.89 8.37
C GLU A 457 6.75 4.20 7.57
N ARG A 458 7.86 4.94 7.43
CA ARG A 458 7.91 6.14 6.58
C ARG A 458 7.79 5.81 5.10
N MET A 459 8.53 4.80 4.63
CA MET A 459 8.41 4.33 3.25
C MET A 459 7.00 3.81 2.92
N LYS A 460 6.37 3.12 3.87
CA LYS A 460 4.97 2.68 3.78
C LYS A 460 4.00 3.84 3.54
N ARG A 461 4.29 5.01 4.10
CA ARG A 461 3.52 6.26 3.89
C ARG A 461 3.88 7.01 2.61
N GLY A 462 4.78 6.45 1.79
CA GLY A 462 5.20 7.02 0.51
C GLY A 462 6.41 7.95 0.57
N GLU A 463 7.10 8.06 1.72
CA GLU A 463 8.37 8.79 1.76
C GLU A 463 9.45 8.02 0.97
N SER A 464 10.26 8.74 0.18
CA SER A 464 11.48 8.15 -0.39
C SER A 464 12.42 7.70 0.72
N PHE A 465 13.25 6.69 0.47
CA PHE A 465 14.21 6.20 1.46
C PHE A 465 15.14 7.31 1.96
N GLU A 466 15.64 8.17 1.07
CA GLU A 466 16.54 9.27 1.43
C GLU A 466 15.87 10.27 2.38
N MET A 467 14.61 10.60 2.15
CA MET A 467 13.84 11.43 3.07
C MET A 467 13.59 10.74 4.41
N ALA A 468 13.28 9.44 4.37
CA ALA A 468 13.10 8.66 5.59
C ALA A 468 14.39 8.59 6.42
N LEU A 469 15.53 8.40 5.77
CA LEU A 469 16.85 8.34 6.39
C LEU A 469 17.22 9.68 7.04
N SER A 470 17.16 10.77 6.28
CA SER A 470 17.55 12.12 6.73
C SER A 470 16.61 12.72 7.77
N SER A 471 15.34 12.33 7.77
CA SER A 471 14.39 12.80 8.80
C SER A 471 14.52 12.05 10.13
N ARG A 472 15.07 10.82 10.12
CA ARG A 472 15.15 9.97 11.31
C ARG A 472 16.54 9.88 11.93
N THR A 473 17.55 10.06 11.11
CA THR A 473 18.97 9.94 11.46
C THR A 473 19.67 11.26 11.16
N ARG A 474 20.97 11.35 11.44
CA ARG A 474 21.79 12.47 10.98
C ARG A 474 22.25 12.34 9.53
N PHE A 475 21.87 11.26 8.85
CA PHE A 475 22.43 10.85 7.57
C PHE A 475 21.51 11.19 6.40
N ASP A 476 22.11 11.75 5.37
CA ASP A 476 21.67 11.61 3.98
C ASP A 476 22.51 10.50 3.31
N TYR A 477 22.25 10.14 2.05
CA TYR A 477 22.97 9.07 1.37
C TYR A 477 24.48 9.31 1.32
N ASN A 478 24.89 10.56 1.11
CA ASN A 478 26.29 10.93 0.96
C ASN A 478 27.03 10.79 2.31
N SER A 479 26.53 11.44 3.35
CA SER A 479 27.10 11.35 4.70
C SER A 479 27.05 9.94 5.27
N PHE A 480 25.99 9.18 4.98
CA PHE A 480 25.94 7.75 5.33
C PHE A 480 27.06 6.97 4.66
N PHE A 481 27.27 7.16 3.37
CA PHE A 481 28.31 6.46 2.62
C PHE A 481 29.71 6.85 3.09
N GLU A 482 29.99 8.13 3.32
CA GLU A 482 31.29 8.60 3.83
C GLU A 482 31.59 8.05 5.23
N ASP A 483 30.66 8.18 6.19
CA ASP A 483 30.85 7.65 7.54
C ASP A 483 30.99 6.11 7.53
N TRP A 484 30.22 5.42 6.68
CA TRP A 484 30.35 3.97 6.51
C TRP A 484 31.73 3.58 5.96
N LYS A 485 32.24 4.27 4.93
CA LYS A 485 33.59 4.03 4.40
C LYS A 485 34.66 4.25 5.46
N GLU A 486 34.53 5.30 6.27
CA GLU A 486 35.47 5.55 7.36
C GLU A 486 35.45 4.40 8.38
N SER A 487 34.27 3.89 8.73
CA SER A 487 34.11 2.75 9.63
C SER A 487 34.80 1.48 9.11
N LEU A 488 34.73 1.22 7.80
CA LEU A 488 35.44 0.10 7.18
C LEU A 488 36.96 0.23 7.34
N ASN A 489 37.50 1.45 7.20
CA ASN A 489 38.93 1.70 7.36
C ASN A 489 39.41 1.57 8.81
N GLN A 490 38.55 1.87 9.77
CA GLN A 490 38.84 1.74 11.20
C GLN A 490 38.74 0.29 11.70
N GLY A 491 38.46 -0.68 10.81
CA GLY A 491 38.32 -2.08 11.17
C GLY A 491 37.05 -2.38 11.98
N PHE A 492 36.06 -1.49 11.96
CA PHE A 492 34.84 -1.56 12.77
C PHE A 492 34.06 -2.87 12.58
N LEU A 493 34.19 -3.49 11.41
CA LEU A 493 33.76 -4.87 11.19
C LEU A 493 34.78 -5.87 11.78
N THR A 494 35.03 -5.86 13.10
CA THR A 494 35.88 -6.87 13.74
C THR A 494 35.17 -8.22 13.79
N GLU A 495 35.88 -9.28 13.36
CA GLU A 495 35.53 -10.71 13.40
C GLU A 495 34.03 -11.07 13.43
N ALA A 496 33.42 -11.24 12.25
CA ALA A 496 32.20 -12.01 12.14
C ALA A 496 32.43 -13.39 12.78
N TYR A 497 31.62 -13.75 13.77
CA TYR A 497 31.54 -15.14 14.21
C TYR A 497 31.03 -15.96 13.02
N VAL A 498 31.93 -16.72 12.40
CA VAL A 498 31.58 -17.55 11.25
C VAL A 498 31.05 -18.88 11.77
N ASP A 499 29.73 -18.97 11.91
CA ASP A 499 29.06 -20.26 12.00
C ASP A 499 29.20 -20.97 10.64
N ALA A 500 30.20 -21.86 10.53
CA ALA A 500 30.56 -22.52 9.28
C ALA A 500 29.36 -23.21 8.58
N PRO A 501 28.45 -23.91 9.30
CA PRO A 501 27.14 -24.31 8.75
C PRO A 501 26.35 -23.18 8.07
N ARG A 502 26.14 -22.04 8.74
CA ARG A 502 25.39 -20.91 8.16
C ARG A 502 26.13 -20.24 7.01
N LEU A 503 27.46 -20.16 7.05
CA LEU A 503 28.24 -19.66 5.93
C LEU A 503 28.06 -20.55 4.70
N ARG A 504 28.05 -21.88 4.88
CA ARG A 504 27.77 -22.82 3.78
C ARG A 504 26.35 -22.71 3.23
N ALA A 505 25.39 -22.43 4.11
CA ALA A 505 24.02 -22.15 3.72
C ALA A 505 23.93 -20.85 2.89
N LEU A 506 24.58 -19.78 3.37
CA LEU A 506 24.70 -18.51 2.65
C LEU A 506 25.39 -18.71 1.29
N GLY A 507 26.38 -19.61 1.26
CA GLY A 507 27.06 -20.19 0.10
C GLY A 507 26.12 -20.53 -1.04
N ARG A 508 24.95 -21.03 -0.70
CA ARG A 508 23.98 -21.51 -1.68
C ARG A 508 23.06 -20.38 -2.09
N ILE A 509 22.48 -19.69 -1.12
CA ILE A 509 21.35 -18.79 -1.38
C ILE A 509 21.75 -17.43 -1.95
N SER A 510 23.04 -17.09 -1.84
CA SER A 510 23.56 -15.77 -2.18
C SER A 510 24.94 -15.84 -2.85
N PRO A 511 25.21 -14.98 -3.86
CA PRO A 511 26.55 -14.63 -4.32
C PRO A 511 27.52 -14.34 -3.18
N LEU A 512 27.02 -13.71 -2.11
CA LEU A 512 27.78 -13.38 -0.92
C LEU A 512 28.35 -14.59 -0.19
N GLY A 513 27.84 -15.80 -0.38
CA GLY A 513 28.50 -16.99 0.13
C GLY A 513 29.22 -17.76 -0.98
N SER A 514 28.54 -18.00 -2.11
CA SER A 514 29.04 -18.88 -3.18
C SER A 514 30.40 -18.46 -3.74
N TYR A 515 30.66 -17.15 -3.81
CA TYR A 515 31.92 -16.62 -4.34
C TYR A 515 33.10 -16.81 -3.38
N TRP A 516 32.87 -16.99 -2.07
CA TRP A 516 33.95 -17.07 -1.06
C TRP A 516 34.16 -18.45 -0.45
N GLU A 517 33.39 -19.45 -0.90
CA GLU A 517 33.66 -20.86 -0.58
C GLU A 517 34.72 -21.49 -1.50
N GLN A 518 35.01 -20.85 -2.64
CA GLN A 518 36.07 -21.24 -3.59
C GLN A 518 37.40 -20.66 -3.14
#